data_AF-A0A528KK43-F1
#
_entry.id   AF-A0A528KK43-F1
#
_cell.length_a   1.000
_cell.length_b   1.000
_cell.length_c   1.000
_cell.angle_alpha   90.00
_cell.angle_beta   90.00
_cell.angle_gamma   90.00
#
_symmetry.space_group_name_H-M   'P 1'
#
loop_
_entity.id
_entity.type
_entity.pdbx_description
1 polymer ?
#
loop_
_entity_poly.entity_id
_entity_poly.type
_entity_poly.pdbx_seq_one_letter_code
_entity_poly.pdbx_strand_id
1 'polypeptide(L)'
;MNLKRKNEIPVDVYIPFVETLFRDGVTLSIGILAQTFLIGLVWWKNGDPRYLVVAIAMVLVGIFRMRNFQKYNNLPSPTTWEEAHKRENDYIFYGSLHGLTLGAFCLLGIYFARDDFAEIASVCLTLATATSIAGRNYGSPRMVTILTLALTWPISLGFLLRGDIYHVLLGLLSAPFLFAIRKFANTVRDVLFAAVSEEK
;
A
#
# COMPACT_ATOMS: atom_id res chain seq x y z
N MET A 1 9.21 -29.67 -25.40
CA MET A 1 9.65 -28.35 -25.89
C MET A 1 9.49 -27.36 -24.73
N ASN A 2 10.56 -27.16 -23.96
CA ASN A 2 10.52 -26.45 -22.69
C ASN A 2 10.84 -24.97 -22.95
N LEU A 3 9.81 -24.12 -23.02
CA LEU A 3 9.98 -22.68 -23.11
C LEU A 3 10.56 -22.21 -21.76
N LYS A 4 11.90 -22.08 -21.70
CA LYS A 4 12.60 -21.31 -20.66
C LYS A 4 11.86 -19.98 -20.49
N ARG A 5 11.18 -19.77 -19.36
CA ARG A 5 10.69 -18.44 -18.98
C ARG A 5 11.91 -17.56 -18.77
N LYS A 6 12.24 -16.76 -19.78
CA LYS A 6 13.43 -15.90 -19.85
C LYS A 6 13.44 -14.75 -18.82
N ASN A 7 12.39 -14.64 -17.98
CA ASN A 7 12.14 -13.54 -17.06
C ASN A 7 11.87 -13.98 -15.61
N GLU A 8 12.16 -15.23 -15.22
CA GLU A 8 12.03 -15.64 -13.83
C GLU A 8 13.28 -15.25 -13.06
N ILE A 9 13.09 -14.38 -12.05
CA ILE A 9 14.13 -14.02 -11.10
C ILE A 9 14.65 -15.33 -10.46
N PRO A 10 15.97 -15.55 -10.39
CA PRO A 10 16.53 -16.74 -9.75
C PRO A 10 15.96 -16.95 -8.34
N VAL A 11 15.67 -18.19 -7.97
CA VAL A 11 14.95 -18.52 -6.71
C VAL A 11 15.73 -18.06 -5.48
N ASP A 12 17.05 -18.19 -5.53
CA ASP A 12 18.04 -17.70 -4.57
C ASP A 12 18.00 -16.18 -4.37
N VAL A 13 17.53 -15.43 -5.38
CA VAL A 13 17.33 -13.98 -5.31
C VAL A 13 15.90 -13.63 -4.91
N TYR A 14 14.90 -14.35 -5.41
CA TYR A 14 13.49 -14.07 -5.16
C TYR A 14 13.07 -14.32 -3.71
N ILE A 15 13.55 -15.39 -3.07
CA ILE A 15 13.22 -15.73 -1.69
C ILE A 15 13.61 -14.58 -0.72
N PRO A 16 14.86 -14.09 -0.70
CA PRO A 16 15.26 -12.98 0.17
C PRO A 16 14.43 -11.71 -0.07
N PHE A 17 14.07 -11.42 -1.32
CA PHE A 17 13.20 -10.28 -1.63
C PHE A 17 11.84 -10.41 -0.95
N VAL A 18 11.17 -11.56 -1.07
CA VAL A 18 9.90 -11.78 -0.41
C VAL A 18 10.03 -11.69 1.11
N GLU A 19 11.11 -12.20 1.70
CA GLU A 19 11.35 -12.09 3.14
C GLU A 19 11.50 -10.63 3.61
N THR A 20 12.10 -9.76 2.80
CA THR A 20 12.22 -8.34 3.15
C THR A 20 10.87 -7.66 3.39
N LEU A 21 9.78 -8.16 2.78
CA LEU A 21 8.43 -7.64 3.00
C LEU A 21 7.99 -7.72 4.47
N PHE A 22 8.50 -8.71 5.21
CA PHE A 22 8.08 -9.03 6.58
C PHE A 22 9.05 -8.55 7.66
N ARG A 23 10.20 -7.96 7.29
CA ARG A 23 11.25 -7.55 8.24
C ARG A 23 10.84 -6.42 9.19
N ASP A 24 10.04 -5.46 8.72
CA ASP A 24 9.70 -4.27 9.51
C ASP A 24 8.21 -4.21 9.87
N GLY A 25 7.84 -5.05 10.84
CA GLY A 25 6.49 -5.10 11.42
C GLY A 25 6.21 -3.97 12.43
N VAL A 26 7.24 -3.40 13.06
CA VAL A 26 7.10 -2.34 14.06
C VAL A 26 6.64 -1.05 13.39
N THR A 27 7.33 -0.61 12.32
CA THR A 27 6.92 0.59 11.58
C THR A 27 5.54 0.42 10.97
N LEU A 28 5.19 -0.80 10.51
CA LEU A 28 3.83 -1.09 10.03
C LEU A 28 2.78 -0.91 11.12
N SER A 29 3.04 -1.43 12.33
CA SER A 29 2.14 -1.33 13.47
C SER A 29 1.92 0.13 13.88
N ILE A 30 3.00 0.91 13.99
CA ILE A 30 2.94 2.34 14.30
C ILE A 30 2.11 3.08 13.25
N GLY A 31 2.35 2.78 11.97
CA GLY A 31 1.58 3.36 10.86
C GLY A 31 0.08 3.05 10.97
N ILE A 32 -0.30 1.80 11.21
CA ILE A 32 -1.71 1.39 11.37
C ILE A 32 -2.36 2.09 12.57
N LEU A 33 -1.65 2.20 13.70
CA LEU A 33 -2.14 2.89 14.89
C LEU A 33 -2.37 4.38 14.62
N ALA A 34 -1.40 5.06 14.01
CA ALA A 34 -1.50 6.47 13.65
C ALA A 34 -2.64 6.74 12.65
N GLN A 35 -2.78 5.88 11.64
CA GLN A 35 -3.86 5.93 10.67
C GLN A 35 -5.23 5.75 11.33
N THR A 36 -5.37 4.72 12.17
CA THR A 36 -6.62 4.45 12.91
C THR A 36 -6.99 5.61 13.82
N PHE A 37 -6.01 6.16 14.54
CA PHE A 37 -6.19 7.32 15.41
C PHE A 37 -6.67 8.54 14.63
N LEU A 38 -6.05 8.84 13.47
CA LEU A 38 -6.46 9.96 12.62
C LEU A 38 -7.90 9.81 12.12
N ILE A 39 -8.28 8.61 11.67
CA ILE A 39 -9.66 8.33 11.24
C ILE A 39 -10.64 8.53 12.42
N GLY A 40 -10.25 8.10 13.62
CA GLY A 40 -11.00 8.32 14.85
C GLY A 40 -11.16 9.80 15.22
N LEU A 41 -10.12 10.62 15.02
CA LEU A 41 -10.20 12.08 15.22
C LEU A 41 -11.17 12.74 14.24
N VAL A 42 -11.17 12.31 12.97
CA VAL A 42 -12.13 12.82 11.96
C VAL A 42 -13.56 12.45 12.37
N TRP A 43 -13.78 11.22 12.83
CA TRP A 43 -15.07 10.82 13.38
C TRP A 43 -15.49 11.66 14.58
N TRP A 44 -14.60 11.83 15.58
CA TRP A 44 -14.88 12.63 16.78
C TRP A 44 -15.31 14.04 16.39
N LYS A 45 -14.57 14.68 15.47
CA LYS A 45 -14.84 16.06 15.06
C LYS A 45 -16.17 16.20 14.30
N ASN A 46 -16.43 15.31 13.36
CA ASN A 46 -17.57 15.45 12.44
C ASN A 46 -18.86 14.78 12.95
N GLY A 47 -18.76 13.82 13.87
CA GLY A 47 -19.89 13.01 14.35
C GLY A 47 -20.48 12.06 13.30
N ASP A 48 -19.87 11.94 12.12
CA ASP A 48 -20.41 11.15 11.01
C ASP A 48 -20.09 9.65 11.19
N PRO A 49 -21.10 8.77 11.36
CA PRO A 49 -20.90 7.36 11.67
C PRO A 49 -20.13 6.59 10.57
N ARG A 50 -20.07 7.11 9.34
CA ARG A 50 -19.32 6.47 8.25
C ARG A 50 -17.83 6.37 8.57
N TYR A 51 -17.26 7.39 9.23
CA TYR A 51 -15.85 7.35 9.66
C TYR A 51 -15.62 6.36 10.78
N LEU A 52 -16.60 6.16 11.68
CA LEU A 52 -16.51 5.14 12.72
C LEU A 52 -16.48 3.73 12.12
N VAL A 53 -17.32 3.46 11.11
CA VAL A 53 -17.30 2.17 10.38
C VAL A 53 -15.93 1.93 9.77
N VAL A 54 -15.32 2.95 9.15
CA VAL A 54 -13.98 2.82 8.56
C VAL A 54 -12.89 2.67 9.64
N ALA A 55 -13.00 3.33 10.79
CA ALA A 55 -12.09 3.15 11.91
C ALA A 55 -12.12 1.71 12.45
N ILE A 56 -13.33 1.14 12.63
CA ILE A 56 -13.51 -0.26 13.05
C ILE A 56 -12.93 -1.21 12.00
N ALA A 57 -13.22 -0.98 10.72
CA ALA A 57 -12.65 -1.77 9.63
C ALA A 57 -11.12 -1.70 9.64
N MET A 58 -10.55 -0.51 9.89
CA MET A 58 -9.11 -0.30 9.96
C MET A 58 -8.47 -1.09 11.11
N VAL A 59 -9.09 -1.14 12.29
CA VAL A 59 -8.63 -1.97 13.41
C VAL A 59 -8.63 -3.45 13.02
N LEU A 60 -9.72 -3.95 12.45
CA LEU A 60 -9.83 -5.35 12.02
C LEU A 60 -8.77 -5.73 10.98
N VAL A 61 -8.60 -4.88 9.97
CA VAL A 61 -7.57 -5.07 8.94
C VAL A 61 -6.17 -5.01 9.54
N GLY A 62 -5.93 -4.09 10.47
CA GLY A 62 -4.70 -4.00 11.23
C GLY A 62 -4.37 -5.31 11.96
N ILE A 63 -5.34 -5.87 12.68
CA ILE A 63 -5.18 -7.16 13.37
C ILE A 63 -4.83 -8.28 12.37
N PHE A 64 -5.56 -8.39 11.25
CA PHE A 64 -5.26 -9.40 10.23
C PHE A 64 -3.87 -9.23 9.62
N ARG A 65 -3.47 -7.98 9.37
CA ARG A 65 -2.17 -7.65 8.80
C ARG A 65 -1.03 -7.98 9.77
N MET A 66 -1.21 -7.74 11.07
CA MET A 66 -0.25 -8.14 12.10
C MET A 66 -0.17 -9.65 12.27
N ARG A 67 -1.31 -10.35 12.26
CA ARG A 67 -1.34 -11.82 12.28
C ARG A 67 -0.62 -12.42 11.07
N ASN A 68 -0.77 -11.84 9.90
CA ASN A 68 -0.03 -12.26 8.70
C ASN A 68 1.48 -12.10 8.87
N PHE A 69 1.93 -10.97 9.45
CA PHE A 69 3.34 -10.76 9.78
C PHE A 69 3.86 -11.79 10.79
N GLN A 70 3.13 -11.99 11.89
CA GLN A 70 3.48 -12.96 12.93
C GLN A 70 3.55 -14.38 12.38
N LYS A 71 2.58 -14.78 11.55
CA LYS A 71 2.56 -16.09 10.89
C LYS A 71 3.86 -16.35 10.13
N TYR A 72 4.31 -15.40 9.31
CA TYR A 72 5.49 -15.60 8.46
C TYR A 72 6.82 -15.37 9.17
N ASN A 73 6.86 -14.53 10.21
CA ASN A 73 8.05 -14.38 11.06
C ASN A 73 8.31 -15.59 11.96
N ASN A 74 7.26 -16.37 12.27
CA ASN A 74 7.37 -17.59 13.08
C ASN A 74 7.60 -18.87 12.24
N LEU A 75 7.52 -18.77 10.91
CA LEU A 75 7.78 -19.89 10.00
C LEU A 75 9.24 -19.84 9.53
N PRO A 76 9.88 -20.99 9.22
CA PRO A 76 11.19 -21.01 8.59
C PRO A 76 11.17 -20.27 7.26
N SER A 77 12.34 -19.85 6.76
CA SER A 77 12.49 -19.26 5.42
C SER A 77 11.90 -20.17 4.34
N PRO A 78 11.22 -19.61 3.31
CA PRO A 78 10.67 -20.44 2.25
C PRO A 78 11.80 -21.11 1.47
N THR A 79 11.61 -22.37 1.11
CA THR A 79 12.64 -23.17 0.41
C THR A 79 12.39 -23.29 -1.09
N THR A 80 11.16 -23.00 -1.52
CA THR A 80 10.71 -23.13 -2.90
C THR A 80 10.14 -21.82 -3.41
N TRP A 81 10.15 -21.66 -4.73
CA TRP A 81 9.57 -20.49 -5.39
C TRP A 81 8.07 -20.38 -5.09
N GLU A 82 7.34 -21.49 -5.12
CA GLU A 82 5.90 -21.56 -4.88
C GLU A 82 5.54 -21.11 -3.47
N GLU A 83 6.35 -21.51 -2.48
CA GLU A 83 6.16 -21.09 -1.11
C GLU A 83 6.38 -19.58 -0.97
N ALA A 84 7.49 -19.05 -1.48
CA ALA A 84 7.76 -17.61 -1.48
C ALA A 84 6.65 -16.82 -2.20
N HIS A 85 6.18 -17.32 -3.34
CA HIS A 85 5.11 -16.70 -4.09
C HIS A 85 3.78 -16.67 -3.33
N LYS A 86 3.47 -17.73 -2.57
CA LYS A 86 2.33 -17.74 -1.66
C LYS A 86 2.46 -16.69 -0.55
N ARG A 87 3.65 -16.54 0.05
CA ARG A 87 3.88 -15.50 1.08
C ARG A 87 3.73 -14.09 0.51
N GLU A 88 4.25 -13.86 -0.69
CA GLU A 88 4.07 -12.60 -1.43
C GLU A 88 2.58 -12.32 -1.68
N ASN A 89 1.82 -13.31 -2.16
CA ASN A 89 0.38 -13.18 -2.42
C ASN A 89 -0.41 -12.86 -1.15
N ASP A 90 -0.12 -13.54 -0.03
CA ASP A 90 -0.75 -13.23 1.26
C ASP A 90 -0.42 -11.80 1.70
N TYR A 91 0.84 -11.37 1.57
CA TYR A 91 1.25 -9.99 1.88
C TYR A 91 0.46 -8.96 1.06
N ILE A 92 0.36 -9.19 -0.25
CA ILE A 92 -0.37 -8.34 -1.19
C ILE A 92 -1.85 -8.32 -0.83
N PHE A 93 -2.45 -9.46 -0.51
CA PHE A 93 -3.87 -9.55 -0.18
C PHE A 93 -4.23 -8.69 1.04
N TYR A 94 -3.57 -8.92 2.18
CA TYR A 94 -3.81 -8.12 3.38
C TYR A 94 -3.39 -6.66 3.19
N GLY A 95 -2.42 -6.39 2.32
CA GLY A 95 -1.98 -5.03 1.99
C GLY A 95 -2.94 -4.27 1.12
N SER A 96 -3.57 -4.96 0.19
CA SER A 96 -4.63 -4.40 -0.65
C SER A 96 -5.86 -4.09 0.18
N LEU A 97 -6.21 -4.97 1.13
CA LEU A 97 -7.31 -4.72 2.05
C LEU A 97 -7.04 -3.47 2.91
N HIS A 98 -5.82 -3.32 3.43
CA HIS A 98 -5.39 -2.11 4.15
C HIS A 98 -5.43 -0.86 3.27
N GLY A 99 -4.87 -0.94 2.05
CA GLY A 99 -4.88 0.14 1.08
C GLY A 99 -6.30 0.57 0.68
N LEU A 100 -7.20 -0.38 0.44
CA LEU A 100 -8.60 -0.11 0.10
C LEU A 100 -9.36 0.53 1.26
N THR A 101 -9.15 0.09 2.50
CA THR A 101 -9.78 0.72 3.68
C THR A 101 -9.33 2.18 3.83
N LEU A 102 -8.04 2.45 3.63
CA LEU A 102 -7.51 3.82 3.63
C LEU A 102 -8.03 4.64 2.45
N GLY A 103 -8.07 4.06 1.25
CA GLY A 103 -8.65 4.70 0.08
C GLY A 103 -10.13 5.03 0.30
N ALA A 104 -10.90 4.13 0.94
CA ALA A 104 -12.29 4.37 1.29
C ALA A 104 -12.43 5.52 2.31
N PHE A 105 -11.57 5.58 3.33
CA PHE A 105 -11.51 6.73 4.23
C PHE A 105 -11.30 8.04 3.46
N CYS A 106 -10.30 8.07 2.56
CA CYS A 106 -10.00 9.26 1.77
C CYS A 106 -11.14 9.62 0.80
N LEU A 107 -11.81 8.63 0.19
CA LEU A 107 -12.99 8.87 -0.63
C LEU A 107 -14.07 9.56 0.19
N LEU A 108 -14.37 9.06 1.40
CA LEU A 108 -15.35 9.68 2.29
C LEU A 108 -14.94 11.10 2.68
N GLY A 109 -13.66 11.29 3.04
CA GLY A 109 -13.09 12.58 3.43
C GLY A 109 -12.92 13.59 2.30
N ILE A 110 -13.02 13.18 1.04
CA ILE A 110 -13.00 14.09 -0.13
C ILE A 110 -14.42 14.36 -0.61
N TYR A 111 -15.23 13.31 -0.76
CA TYR A 111 -16.54 13.42 -1.40
C TYR A 111 -17.65 13.85 -0.43
N PHE A 112 -17.61 13.39 0.82
CA PHE A 112 -18.66 13.67 1.81
C PHE A 112 -18.22 14.64 2.90
N ALA A 113 -16.97 15.10 2.89
CA ALA A 113 -16.49 16.04 3.89
C ALA A 113 -17.31 17.33 3.86
N ARG A 114 -17.76 17.71 5.05
CA ARG A 114 -18.41 19.00 5.31
C ARG A 114 -17.45 19.99 5.95
N ASP A 115 -16.22 19.56 6.22
CA ASP A 115 -15.19 20.33 6.90
C ASP A 115 -13.81 20.07 6.29
N ASP A 116 -12.93 21.07 6.33
CA ASP A 116 -11.61 20.99 5.69
C ASP A 116 -10.69 19.96 6.37
N PHE A 117 -10.95 19.61 7.63
CA PHE A 117 -10.08 18.70 8.37
C PHE A 117 -10.13 17.29 7.82
N ALA A 118 -11.30 16.76 7.44
CA ALA A 118 -11.40 15.44 6.83
C ALA A 118 -10.67 15.39 5.46
N GLU A 119 -10.78 16.46 4.68
CA GLU A 119 -10.11 16.57 3.37
C GLU A 119 -8.58 16.64 3.54
N ILE A 120 -8.08 17.51 4.44
CA ILE A 120 -6.65 17.62 4.76
C ILE A 120 -6.11 16.32 5.34
N ALA A 121 -6.83 15.68 6.27
CA ALA A 121 -6.44 14.40 6.85
C ALA A 121 -6.31 13.32 5.78
N SER A 122 -7.22 13.30 4.80
CA SER A 122 -7.18 12.37 3.66
C SER A 122 -5.93 12.56 2.80
N VAL A 123 -5.56 13.81 2.50
CA VAL A 123 -4.34 14.13 1.74
C VAL A 123 -3.08 13.74 2.51
N CYS A 124 -2.97 14.13 3.78
CA CYS A 124 -1.83 13.80 4.64
C CYS A 124 -1.63 12.28 4.77
N LEU A 125 -2.72 11.54 5.00
CA LEU A 125 -2.69 10.09 5.12
C LEU A 125 -2.28 9.41 3.82
N THR A 126 -2.74 9.93 2.67
CA THR A 126 -2.35 9.44 1.34
C THR A 126 -0.85 9.57 1.13
N LEU A 127 -0.28 10.75 1.42
CA LEU A 127 1.15 11.01 1.26
C LEU A 127 1.99 10.10 2.15
N ALA A 128 1.65 10.00 3.43
CA ALA A 128 2.36 9.14 4.39
C ALA A 128 2.28 7.64 4.02
N THR A 129 1.14 7.21 3.47
CA THR A 129 0.97 5.81 3.08
C THR A 129 1.69 5.49 1.78
N ALA A 130 1.65 6.40 0.80
CA ALA A 130 2.36 6.24 -0.46
C ALA A 130 3.88 6.14 -0.26
N THR A 131 4.47 6.96 0.62
CA THR A 131 5.89 6.87 0.97
C THR A 131 6.24 5.55 1.65
N SER A 132 5.37 5.05 2.55
CA SER A 132 5.56 3.74 3.18
C SER A 132 5.53 2.59 2.18
N ILE A 133 4.65 2.64 1.17
CA ILE A 133 4.60 1.63 0.08
C ILE A 133 5.90 1.66 -0.72
N ALA A 134 6.39 2.86 -1.10
CA ALA A 134 7.64 3.02 -1.84
C ALA A 134 8.85 2.47 -1.07
N GLY A 135 8.88 2.63 0.26
CA GLY A 135 9.95 2.09 1.11
C GLY A 135 10.05 0.55 1.09
N ARG A 136 8.95 -0.15 0.76
CA ARG A 136 8.90 -1.62 0.66
C ARG A 136 9.02 -2.15 -0.76
N ASN A 137 9.34 -1.28 -1.71
CA ASN A 137 9.40 -1.61 -3.14
C ASN A 137 10.38 -2.74 -3.49
N TYR A 138 11.46 -2.87 -2.73
CA TYR A 138 12.45 -3.93 -2.95
C TYR A 138 11.87 -5.34 -2.91
N GLY A 139 10.94 -5.61 -2.00
CA GLY A 139 10.44 -6.96 -1.79
C GLY A 139 9.51 -7.45 -2.90
N SER A 140 8.72 -6.55 -3.51
CA SER A 140 7.82 -6.92 -4.61
C SER A 140 7.35 -5.69 -5.42
N PRO A 141 7.73 -5.55 -6.69
CA PRO A 141 7.21 -4.51 -7.58
C PRO A 141 5.71 -4.66 -7.85
N ARG A 142 5.23 -5.91 -7.82
CA ARG A 142 3.81 -6.24 -7.99
C ARG A 142 3.02 -5.70 -6.81
N MET A 143 3.53 -5.88 -5.59
CA MET A 143 2.94 -5.33 -4.37
C MET A 143 2.80 -3.81 -4.46
N VAL A 144 3.85 -3.10 -4.87
CA VAL A 144 3.80 -1.63 -5.01
C VAL A 144 2.67 -1.23 -5.95
N THR A 145 2.62 -1.82 -7.15
CA THR A 145 1.59 -1.49 -8.13
C THR A 145 0.17 -1.72 -7.56
N ILE A 146 -0.06 -2.87 -6.94
CA ILE A 146 -1.39 -3.24 -6.43
C ILE A 146 -1.79 -2.37 -5.23
N LEU A 147 -0.90 -2.17 -4.25
CA LEU A 147 -1.21 -1.37 -3.06
C LEU A 147 -1.37 0.11 -3.40
N THR A 148 -0.55 0.64 -4.30
CA THR A 148 -0.72 2.02 -4.75
C THR A 148 -2.06 2.18 -5.45
N LEU A 149 -2.45 1.27 -6.37
CA LEU A 149 -3.77 1.30 -7.00
C LEU A 149 -4.92 1.17 -5.98
N ALA A 150 -4.80 0.25 -5.02
CA ALA A 150 -5.79 0.04 -3.96
C ALA A 150 -6.02 1.32 -3.13
N LEU A 151 -4.96 2.08 -2.87
CA LEU A 151 -5.04 3.35 -2.15
C LEU A 151 -5.60 4.49 -3.04
N THR A 152 -5.05 4.66 -4.24
CA THR A 152 -5.31 5.86 -5.06
C THR A 152 -6.58 5.79 -5.88
N TRP A 153 -7.06 4.59 -6.22
CA TRP A 153 -8.26 4.46 -7.03
C TRP A 153 -9.51 5.04 -6.33
N PRO A 154 -9.79 4.69 -5.05
CA PRO A 154 -10.87 5.33 -4.30
C PRO A 154 -10.70 6.85 -4.15
N ILE A 155 -9.47 7.35 -3.99
CA ILE A 155 -9.18 8.79 -3.89
C ILE A 155 -9.57 9.51 -5.18
N SER A 156 -9.12 8.96 -6.30
CA SER A 156 -9.42 9.50 -7.64
C SER A 156 -10.92 9.52 -7.88
N LEU A 157 -11.61 8.44 -7.48
CA LEU A 157 -13.05 8.35 -7.54
C LEU A 157 -13.73 9.44 -6.69
N GLY A 158 -13.26 9.67 -5.46
CA GLY A 158 -13.79 10.73 -4.60
C GLY A 158 -13.73 12.12 -5.25
N PHE A 159 -12.60 12.44 -5.88
CA PHE A 159 -12.43 13.70 -6.62
C PHE A 159 -13.34 13.77 -7.85
N LEU A 160 -13.41 12.71 -8.65
CA LEU A 160 -14.26 12.66 -9.86
C LEU A 160 -15.75 12.81 -9.51
N LEU A 161 -16.19 12.24 -8.38
CA LEU A 161 -17.58 12.32 -7.94
C LEU A 161 -17.99 13.71 -7.46
N ARG A 162 -17.05 14.57 -7.02
CA ARG A 162 -17.35 15.96 -6.62
C ARG A 162 -17.88 16.79 -7.80
N GLY A 163 -17.46 16.45 -9.02
CA GLY A 163 -18.13 16.85 -10.27
C GLY A 163 -17.77 18.24 -10.82
N ASP A 164 -17.16 19.13 -10.04
CA ASP A 164 -16.64 20.39 -10.59
C ASP A 164 -15.30 20.19 -11.30
N ILE A 165 -14.99 21.10 -12.22
CA ILE A 165 -13.86 20.96 -13.13
C ILE A 165 -12.52 20.86 -12.40
N TYR A 166 -12.35 21.55 -11.27
CA TYR A 166 -11.10 21.55 -10.52
C TYR A 166 -10.86 20.18 -9.88
N HIS A 167 -11.89 19.59 -9.26
CA HIS A 167 -11.77 18.26 -8.65
C HIS A 167 -11.67 17.15 -9.69
N VAL A 168 -12.37 17.26 -10.82
CA VAL A 168 -12.20 16.31 -11.93
C VAL A 168 -10.74 16.32 -12.42
N LEU A 169 -10.13 17.50 -12.61
CA LEU A 169 -8.72 17.61 -12.98
C LEU A 169 -7.79 17.02 -11.91
N LEU A 170 -8.05 17.26 -10.62
CA LEU A 170 -7.30 16.63 -9.52
C LEU A 170 -7.41 15.10 -9.56
N GLY A 171 -8.60 14.57 -9.79
CA GLY A 171 -8.85 13.13 -9.92
C GLY A 171 -8.10 12.52 -11.10
N LEU A 172 -8.02 13.22 -12.24
CA LEU A 172 -7.28 12.76 -13.43
C LEU A 172 -5.76 12.83 -13.24
N LEU A 173 -5.27 13.80 -12.47
CA LEU A 173 -3.83 13.94 -12.17
C LEU A 173 -3.28 12.81 -11.30
N SER A 174 -4.11 12.00 -10.65
CA SER A 174 -3.64 10.82 -9.94
C SER A 174 -2.94 9.81 -10.86
N ALA A 175 -3.38 9.68 -12.12
CA ALA A 175 -2.83 8.74 -13.10
C ALA A 175 -1.35 9.04 -13.46
N PRO A 176 -0.95 10.27 -13.83
CA PRO A 176 0.46 10.59 -14.04
C PRO A 176 1.29 10.48 -12.75
N PHE A 177 0.73 10.77 -11.57
CA PHE A 177 1.44 10.54 -10.30
C PHE A 177 1.72 9.06 -10.05
N LEU A 178 0.74 8.18 -10.30
CA LEU A 178 0.92 6.73 -10.22
C LEU A 178 1.99 6.24 -11.18
N PHE A 179 1.97 6.74 -12.41
CA PHE A 179 2.98 6.42 -13.41
C PHE A 179 4.38 6.86 -12.95
N ALA A 180 4.50 8.08 -12.41
CA ALA A 180 5.76 8.60 -11.89
C ALA A 180 6.29 7.75 -10.74
N ILE A 181 5.45 7.42 -9.74
CA ILE A 181 5.83 6.56 -8.61
C ILE A 181 6.34 5.21 -9.11
N ARG A 182 5.63 4.57 -10.04
CA ARG A 182 6.05 3.29 -10.62
C ARG A 182 7.38 3.40 -11.37
N LYS A 183 7.57 4.48 -12.12
CA LYS A 183 8.82 4.73 -12.85
C LYS A 183 9.99 4.93 -11.88
N PHE A 184 9.83 5.77 -10.84
CA PHE A 184 10.85 5.96 -9.81
C PHE A 184 11.18 4.66 -9.07
N ALA A 185 10.16 3.89 -8.70
CA ALA A 185 10.31 2.59 -8.07
C ALA A 185 11.15 1.63 -8.93
N ASN A 186 10.91 1.58 -10.24
CA ASN A 186 11.70 0.78 -11.16
C ASN A 186 13.15 1.30 -11.27
N THR A 187 13.33 2.62 -11.46
CA THR A 187 14.67 3.23 -11.54
C THR A 187 15.53 2.91 -10.32
N VAL A 188 14.98 3.05 -9.12
CA VAL A 188 15.70 2.72 -7.87
C VAL A 188 16.11 1.25 -7.86
N ARG A 189 15.21 0.36 -8.29
CA ARG A 189 15.49 -1.08 -8.36
C ARG A 189 16.60 -1.39 -9.37
N ASP A 190 16.56 -0.76 -10.54
CA ASP A 190 17.53 -0.97 -11.61
C ASP A 190 18.94 -0.49 -11.21
N VAL A 191 19.04 0.69 -10.58
CA VAL A 191 20.31 1.24 -10.07
C VAL A 191 20.94 0.32 -9.03
N LEU A 192 20.13 -0.23 -8.13
CA LEU A 192 20.63 -1.17 -7.11
C LEU A 192 21.03 -2.53 -7.69
N PHE A 193 20.28 -3.06 -8.66
CA PHE A 193 20.70 -4.26 -9.37
C PHE A 193 22.03 -4.07 -10.09
N ALA A 194 22.22 -2.90 -10.73
CA ALA A 194 23.49 -2.55 -11.36
C ALA A 194 24.64 -2.52 -10.34
N ALA A 195 24.46 -1.82 -9.22
CA ALA A 195 25.48 -1.73 -8.17
C ALA A 195 25.88 -3.10 -7.59
N VAL A 196 24.90 -3.98 -7.30
CA VAL A 196 25.17 -5.34 -6.79
C VAL A 196 25.84 -6.23 -7.85
N SER A 197 25.60 -5.96 -9.14
CA SER A 197 26.23 -6.72 -10.23
C SER A 197 27.66 -6.28 -10.54
N GLU A 198 28.04 -5.04 -10.21
CA GLU A 198 29.41 -4.51 -10.37
C GLU A 198 30.35 -4.93 -9.23
N GLU A 199 29.80 -5.31 -8.06
CA GLU A 199 30.59 -5.77 -6.90
C GLU A 199 31.02 -7.25 -6.98
N LYS A 200 30.62 -7.98 -8.04
CA LYS A 200 31.03 -9.36 -8.34
C LYS A 200 32.08 -9.41 -9.45
#